data_AF-A0A2V7VWS2-F1
#
_entry.id   AF-A0A2V7VWS2-F1
#
_cell.length_a   1.000
_cell.length_b   1.000
_cell.length_c   1.000
_cell.angle_alpha   90.00
_cell.angle_beta   90.00
_cell.angle_gamma   90.00
#
_symmetry.space_group_name_H-M   'P 1'
#
loop_
_entity.id
_entity.type
_entity.pdbx_description
1 polymer ?
#
loop_
_entity_poly.entity_id
_entity_poly.type
_entity_poly.pdbx_seq_one_letter_code
_entity_poly.pdbx_strand_id
1 'polypeptide(L)'
;MSNFVPTGSYTKTTKNTTSTLFCQAQKRDQAFIGAGMDLTNLSSANIENLDGFLVNQAGGTQNGYVPGGSYTKTSRGMQVILAGNAQKRDQSWQWSTLDITSLPAGKTVSNIDGVLTVD
;
A
#
# COMPACT_ATOMS: atom_id res chain seq x y z
N MET A 1 -7.29 -19.10 27.95
CA MET A 1 -6.53 -19.70 26.84
C MET A 1 -5.98 -18.55 26.01
N SER A 2 -4.65 -18.37 26.00
CA SER A 2 -3.99 -17.35 25.18
C SER A 2 -3.99 -17.83 23.73
N ASN A 3 -4.88 -17.28 22.91
CA ASN A 3 -4.90 -17.56 21.48
C ASN A 3 -3.66 -16.92 20.85
N PHE A 4 -2.63 -17.74 20.65
CA PHE A 4 -1.46 -17.37 19.86
C PHE A 4 -1.93 -17.00 18.45
N VAL A 5 -1.73 -15.74 18.06
CA VAL A 5 -1.92 -15.28 16.69
C VAL A 5 -0.56 -15.39 16.01
N PRO A 6 -0.38 -16.29 15.03
CA PRO A 6 0.89 -16.40 14.34
C PRO A 6 1.21 -15.10 13.59
N THR A 7 2.46 -14.67 13.67
CA THR A 7 3.03 -13.58 12.86
C THR A 7 2.71 -13.80 11.38
N GLY A 8 2.26 -12.75 10.67
CA GLY A 8 1.83 -12.86 9.28
C GLY A 8 0.48 -13.57 9.07
N SER A 9 -0.30 -13.82 10.14
CA SER A 9 -1.60 -14.50 10.08
C SER A 9 -2.58 -13.88 9.10
N TYR A 10 -2.48 -12.57 8.85
CA TYR A 10 -3.35 -11.86 7.92
C TYR A 10 -3.38 -12.51 6.52
N THR A 11 -2.26 -13.10 6.08
CA THR A 11 -2.17 -13.79 4.77
C THR A 11 -3.10 -15.00 4.65
N LYS A 12 -3.47 -15.62 5.78
CA LYS A 12 -4.34 -16.80 5.83
C LYS A 12 -5.78 -16.46 6.22
N THR A 13 -5.96 -15.41 7.02
CA THR A 13 -7.26 -15.05 7.62
C THR A 13 -7.83 -13.74 7.10
N THR A 14 -7.26 -13.18 6.03
CA THR A 14 -7.78 -12.00 5.32
C THR A 14 -7.98 -12.33 3.85
N LYS A 15 -9.17 -12.03 3.32
CA LYS A 15 -9.54 -12.21 1.91
C LYS A 15 -9.53 -10.88 1.18
N ASN A 16 -9.24 -10.94 -0.13
CA ASN A 16 -9.21 -9.77 -1.03
C ASN A 16 -8.29 -8.67 -0.49
N THR A 17 -7.13 -9.09 0.02
CA THR A 17 -6.14 -8.16 0.56
C THR A 17 -5.58 -7.29 -0.57
N THR A 18 -5.61 -5.99 -0.36
CA THR A 18 -5.07 -4.99 -1.28
C THR A 18 -4.10 -4.09 -0.53
N SER A 19 -3.06 -3.63 -1.23
CA SER A 19 -2.13 -2.62 -0.73
C SER A 19 -2.19 -1.44 -1.67
N THR A 20 -2.58 -0.26 -1.17
CA THR A 20 -2.74 0.93 -2.00
C THR A 20 -1.86 2.06 -1.48
N LEU A 21 -1.04 2.64 -2.36
CA LEU A 21 -0.33 3.89 -2.10
C LEU A 21 -1.26 5.06 -2.40
N PHE A 22 -1.40 5.98 -1.46
CA PHE A 22 -2.04 7.28 -1.63
C PHE A 22 -1.00 8.38 -1.42
N CYS A 23 -1.02 9.42 -2.25
CA CYS A 23 -0.16 10.58 -2.05
C CYS A 23 -0.72 11.83 -2.75
N GLN A 24 -0.02 12.95 -2.59
CA GLN A 24 -0.15 14.10 -3.48
C GLN A 24 1.01 14.11 -4.47
N ALA A 25 0.73 13.86 -5.75
CA ALA A 25 1.71 13.85 -6.82
C ALA A 25 1.80 15.23 -7.50
N GLN A 26 3.01 15.68 -7.80
CA GLN A 26 3.25 16.95 -8.46
C GLN A 26 3.06 16.83 -9.98
N LYS A 27 2.33 17.77 -10.55
CA LYS A 27 2.17 18.01 -11.98
C LYS A 27 3.34 18.82 -12.55
N ARG A 28 3.48 18.87 -13.87
CA ARG A 28 4.51 19.68 -14.57
C ARG A 28 4.36 21.18 -14.32
N ASP A 29 3.14 21.65 -14.07
CA ASP A 29 2.83 23.03 -13.68
C ASP A 29 3.14 23.33 -12.19
N GLN A 30 3.79 22.39 -11.50
CA GLN A 30 4.12 22.42 -10.07
C GLN A 30 2.93 22.34 -9.11
N ALA A 31 1.69 22.21 -9.60
CA ALA A 31 0.54 21.94 -8.75
C ALA A 31 0.59 20.51 -8.19
N PHE A 32 -0.04 20.29 -7.04
CA PHE A 32 -0.15 18.96 -6.43
C PHE A 32 -1.59 18.46 -6.53
N ILE A 33 -1.76 17.22 -6.99
CA ILE A 33 -3.07 16.56 -7.07
C ILE A 33 -3.06 15.25 -6.29
N GLY A 34 -4.23 14.82 -5.83
CA GLY A 34 -4.37 13.50 -5.21
C GLY A 34 -4.11 12.39 -6.22
N ALA A 35 -3.29 11.42 -5.84
CA ALA A 35 -2.95 10.27 -6.67
C ALA A 35 -3.00 8.98 -5.83
N GLY A 36 -3.35 7.88 -6.48
CA GLY A 36 -3.45 6.55 -5.88
C GLY A 36 -2.87 5.48 -6.80
N MET A 37 -2.24 4.47 -6.23
CA MET A 37 -1.66 3.34 -6.96
C MET A 37 -1.90 2.03 -6.22
N ASP A 38 -2.46 1.04 -6.92
CA ASP A 38 -2.56 -0.32 -6.41
C ASP A 38 -1.18 -1.02 -6.45
N LEU A 39 -0.70 -1.43 -5.29
CA LEU A 39 0.56 -2.13 -5.08
C LEU A 39 0.40 -3.66 -5.02
N THR A 40 -0.83 -4.16 -4.98
CA THR A 40 -1.16 -5.55 -4.58
C THR A 40 -0.42 -6.61 -5.39
N ASN A 41 -0.28 -6.39 -6.70
CA ASN A 41 0.34 -7.35 -7.62
C ASN A 41 1.63 -6.83 -8.25
N LEU A 42 2.27 -5.82 -7.65
CA LEU A 42 3.51 -5.26 -8.19
C LEU A 42 4.67 -6.24 -7.98
N SER A 43 5.18 -6.79 -9.08
CA SER A 43 6.38 -7.64 -9.11
C SER A 43 7.68 -6.84 -8.98
N SER A 44 7.63 -5.52 -9.23
CA SER A 44 8.76 -4.60 -9.08
C SER A 44 8.27 -3.19 -8.72
N ALA A 45 9.05 -2.46 -7.92
CA ALA A 45 8.71 -1.14 -7.41
C ALA A 45 9.20 -0.02 -8.36
N ASN A 46 8.81 -0.07 -9.63
CA ASN A 46 9.13 0.97 -10.63
C ASN A 46 7.97 1.95 -10.76
N ILE A 47 7.56 2.54 -9.64
CA ILE A 47 6.48 3.53 -9.64
C ILE A 47 7.04 4.87 -10.11
N GLU A 48 6.35 5.52 -11.02
CA GLU A 48 6.71 6.79 -11.62
C GLU A 48 5.58 7.79 -11.44
N ASN A 49 5.92 9.07 -11.29
CA ASN A 49 4.96 10.15 -11.35
C ASN A 49 4.97 10.79 -12.75
N LEU A 50 3.92 10.54 -13.53
CA LEU A 50 3.68 11.13 -14.84
C LEU A 50 2.65 12.25 -14.72
N ASP A 51 3.12 13.49 -14.52
CA ASP A 51 2.27 14.69 -14.49
C ASP A 51 1.09 14.58 -13.50
N GLY A 52 1.37 14.08 -12.30
CA GLY A 52 0.37 13.88 -11.24
C GLY A 52 -0.28 12.49 -11.22
N PHE A 53 0.04 11.61 -12.19
CA PHE A 53 -0.45 10.23 -12.22
C PHE A 53 0.64 9.25 -11.81
N LEU A 54 0.34 8.38 -10.84
CA LEU A 54 1.23 7.27 -10.48
C LEU A 54 1.04 6.11 -11.46
N VAL A 55 2.14 5.64 -12.04
CA VAL A 55 2.15 4.48 -12.94
C VAL A 55 3.24 3.50 -12.53
N ASN A 56 3.03 2.21 -12.73
CA ASN A 56 4.09 1.22 -12.62
C ASN A 56 4.61 0.87 -14.02
N GLN A 57 5.68 1.54 -14.44
CA GLN A 57 6.33 1.33 -15.74
C GLN A 57 7.85 1.36 -15.54
N ALA A 58 8.58 0.65 -16.40
CA ALA A 58 10.03 0.72 -16.43
C ALA A 58 10.46 1.89 -17.31
N GLY A 59 10.58 3.09 -16.75
CA GLY A 59 11.15 4.27 -17.39
C GLY A 59 10.46 4.66 -18.69
N GLY A 60 9.35 5.39 -18.63
CA GLY A 60 8.71 5.92 -19.83
C GLY A 60 9.56 7.01 -20.50
N THR A 61 9.72 6.93 -21.83
CA THR A 61 10.32 7.99 -22.67
C THR A 61 9.29 8.86 -23.40
N GLN A 62 8.01 8.50 -23.35
CA GLN A 62 6.95 9.31 -23.97
C GLN A 62 6.77 10.61 -23.18
N ASN A 63 7.34 11.70 -23.71
CA ASN A 63 7.44 13.07 -23.16
C ASN A 63 8.67 13.36 -22.28
N GLY A 64 9.76 12.62 -22.46
CA GLY A 64 11.00 12.77 -21.69
C GLY A 64 11.21 11.63 -20.70
N TYR A 65 12.45 11.41 -20.28
CA TYR A 65 12.79 10.31 -19.38
C TYR A 65 12.30 10.61 -17.96
N VAL A 66 11.31 9.86 -17.48
CA VAL A 66 10.92 9.85 -16.07
C VAL A 66 11.53 8.61 -15.42
N PRO A 67 12.47 8.76 -14.48
CA PRO A 67 13.10 7.60 -13.86
C PRO A 67 12.12 6.88 -12.94
N GLY A 68 12.24 5.55 -12.91
CA GLY A 68 11.61 4.70 -11.90
C GLY A 68 11.92 5.21 -10.48
N GLY A 69 10.91 5.25 -9.63
CA GLY A 69 11.02 5.80 -8.27
C GLY A 69 10.89 7.32 -8.19
N SER A 70 10.65 8.03 -9.30
CA SER A 70 10.47 9.50 -9.33
C SER A 70 9.40 10.01 -8.37
N TYR A 71 8.35 9.22 -8.11
CA TYR A 71 7.29 9.56 -7.16
C TYR A 71 7.82 9.92 -5.76
N THR A 72 8.95 9.34 -5.33
CA THR A 72 9.56 9.64 -4.02
C THR A 72 10.08 11.07 -3.90
N LYS A 73 10.43 11.70 -5.03
CA LYS A 73 10.95 13.07 -5.10
C LYS A 73 9.87 14.09 -5.45
N THR A 74 8.87 13.68 -6.23
CA THR A 74 7.84 14.57 -6.79
C THR A 74 6.47 14.36 -6.16
N SER A 75 6.37 13.53 -5.12
CA SER A 75 5.13 13.35 -4.36
C SER A 75 5.36 13.64 -2.88
N ARG A 76 4.29 13.97 -2.16
CA ARG A 76 4.31 14.25 -0.72
C ARG A 76 3.11 13.61 -0.03
N GLY A 77 3.23 13.41 1.28
CA GLY A 77 2.17 12.80 2.09
C GLY A 77 1.87 11.36 1.66
N MET A 78 2.92 10.59 1.36
CA MET A 78 2.79 9.19 0.96
C MET A 78 2.23 8.37 2.11
N GLN A 79 1.15 7.63 1.85
CA GLN A 79 0.54 6.69 2.77
C GLN A 79 0.31 5.36 2.07
N VAL A 80 0.72 4.24 2.68
CA VAL A 80 0.45 2.90 2.18
C VAL A 80 -0.59 2.25 3.08
N ILE A 81 -1.76 1.97 2.52
CA ILE A 81 -2.87 1.37 3.25
C ILE A 81 -3.03 -0.09 2.80
N LEU A 82 -2.93 -1.00 3.76
CA LEU A 82 -3.32 -2.38 3.61
C LEU A 82 -4.80 -2.52 3.96
N ALA A 83 -5.60 -3.13 3.09
CA ALA A 83 -7.02 -3.31 3.31
C ALA A 83 -7.49 -4.70 2.91
N GLY A 84 -8.49 -5.25 3.59
CA GLY A 84 -9.07 -6.54 3.23
C GLY A 84 -10.18 -6.98 4.17
N ASN A 85 -10.82 -8.11 3.84
CA ASN A 85 -11.84 -8.73 4.68
C ASN A 85 -11.17 -9.69 5.67
N ALA A 86 -11.00 -9.26 6.91
CA ALA A 86 -10.36 -10.02 7.97
C ALA A 86 -11.38 -10.86 8.75
N GLN A 87 -11.03 -12.11 9.03
CA GLN A 87 -11.89 -13.04 9.76
C GLN A 87 -11.83 -12.77 11.26
N LYS A 88 -12.99 -12.70 11.90
CA LYS A 88 -13.18 -12.65 13.35
C LYS A 88 -13.11 -14.04 13.98
N ARG A 89 -13.00 -14.11 15.31
CA ARG A 89 -13.01 -15.36 16.10
C ARG A 89 -14.32 -16.13 15.95
N ASP A 90 -15.43 -15.42 15.75
CA ASP A 90 -16.75 -16.01 15.47
C ASP A 90 -16.89 -16.53 14.02
N GLN A 91 -15.80 -16.56 13.26
CA GLN A 91 -15.69 -16.95 11.85
C GLN A 91 -16.37 -16.03 10.84
N SER A 92 -17.06 -14.98 11.28
CA SER A 92 -17.59 -13.96 10.38
C SER A 92 -16.49 -13.01 9.90
N TRP A 93 -16.77 -12.26 8.83
CA TRP A 93 -15.78 -11.44 8.13
C TRP A 93 -16.11 -9.96 8.31
N GLN A 94 -15.09 -9.14 8.49
CA GLN A 94 -15.24 -7.69 8.53
C GLN A 94 -14.19 -6.99 7.68
N TRP A 95 -14.53 -5.83 7.14
CA TRP A 95 -13.57 -4.98 6.46
C TRP A 95 -12.61 -4.36 7.47
N SER A 96 -11.30 -4.45 7.19
CA SER A 96 -10.26 -3.87 8.02
C SER A 96 -9.24 -3.15 7.14
N THR A 97 -8.74 -2.02 7.64
CA THR A 97 -7.68 -1.22 7.01
C THR A 97 -6.57 -0.95 8.02
N LEU A 98 -5.33 -0.92 7.55
CA LEU A 98 -4.15 -0.62 8.36
C LEU A 98 -3.19 0.28 7.55
N ASP A 99 -2.78 1.39 8.13
CA ASP A 99 -1.68 2.20 7.61
C ASP A 99 -0.34 1.52 7.91
N ILE A 100 0.38 1.12 6.86
CA ILE A 100 1.67 0.44 6.93
C ILE A 100 2.81 1.32 6.39
N THR A 101 2.58 2.62 6.20
CA THR A 101 3.55 3.59 5.63
C THR A 101 4.90 3.56 6.33
N SER A 102 4.89 3.36 7.65
CA SER A 102 6.09 3.31 8.48
C SER A 102 6.20 1.99 9.22
N LEU A 103 5.80 0.89 8.57
CA LEU A 103 5.98 -0.46 9.13
C LEU A 103 7.47 -0.69 9.44
N PRO A 104 7.86 -0.81 10.72
CA PRO A 104 9.26 -0.95 11.07
C PRO A 104 9.85 -2.25 10.50
N ALA A 105 11.14 -2.22 10.14
CA ALA A 105 11.83 -3.42 9.71
C ALA A 105 11.75 -4.51 10.79
N GLY A 106 11.38 -5.73 10.39
CA GLY A 106 11.21 -6.87 11.31
C GLY A 106 9.85 -6.95 12.00
N LYS A 107 8.97 -5.96 11.81
CA LYS A 107 7.55 -6.05 12.21
C LYS A 107 6.72 -6.66 11.10
N THR A 108 5.64 -7.34 11.46
CA THR A 108 4.71 -7.87 10.46
C THR A 108 3.30 -7.38 10.72
N VAL A 109 2.38 -7.84 9.89
CA VAL A 109 0.95 -7.60 10.07
C VAL A 109 0.31 -8.90 10.51
N SER A 110 -0.60 -8.80 11.47
CA SER A 110 -1.42 -9.90 11.95
C SER A 110 -2.88 -9.50 11.94
N ASN A 111 -3.77 -10.50 11.81
CA ASN A 111 -5.20 -10.30 11.98
C ASN A 111 -5.57 -10.71 13.41
N ILE A 112 -6.01 -9.73 14.21
CA ILE A 112 -6.47 -9.93 15.59
C ILE A 112 -7.99 -9.70 15.61
N ASP A 113 -8.75 -10.79 15.62
CA ASP A 113 -10.22 -10.76 15.70
C ASP A 113 -10.88 -9.85 14.65
N GLY A 114 -10.43 -9.96 13.41
CA GLY A 114 -10.89 -9.18 12.27
C GLY A 114 -10.29 -7.78 12.17
N VAL A 115 -9.27 -7.45 12.98
CA VAL A 115 -8.55 -6.18 12.91
C VAL A 115 -7.09 -6.41 12.49
N LEU A 116 -6.71 -5.84 11.35
CA LEU A 116 -5.32 -5.83 10.89
C LEU A 116 -4.48 -4.95 11.82
N THR A 117 -3.43 -5.53 12.40
CA THR A 117 -2.58 -4.90 13.42
C THR A 117 -1.10 -5.18 13.13
N VAL A 118 -0.22 -4.22 13.44
CA VAL A 118 1.24 -4.43 13.39
C VAL A 118 1.70 -5.20 14.63
N ASP A 119 2.52 -6.24 14.46
CA ASP A 119 3.10 -7.06 15.55
C ASP A 119 4.63 -7.04 15.60
#